data_AF-A0A661S5K5-F1
#
_entry.id   AF-A0A661S5K5-F1
#
_cell.length_a   1.000
_cell.length_b   1.000
_cell.length_c   1.000
_cell.angle_alpha   90.00
_cell.angle_beta   90.00
_cell.angle_gamma   90.00
#
_symmetry.space_group_name_H-M   'P 1'
#
loop_
_entity.id
_entity.type
_entity.pdbx_description
1 polymer ?
#
loop_
_entity_poly.entity_id
_entity_poly.type
_entity_poly.pdbx_seq_one_letter_code
_entity_poly.pdbx_strand_id
1 'polypeptide(L)'
;MCELFRFPSRLRGIGTKDPDMLNELLPMGNPLLTTDRALIYEHFDTIPMLHPGIVIISNAETILRTLTIKQVQIILRKFKSGFRQWHEVSCGNSIIQITQDSISIFHAEDDGLIHDGACYYKKDEVSDWRTSVKELLRILCRNANRCLPE
;
A
#
# COMPACT_ATOMS: atom_id res chain seq x y z
N MET A 1 -13.29 -3.22 9.84
CA MET A 1 -13.63 -2.12 8.92
C MET A 1 -12.35 -1.33 8.71
N CYS A 2 -11.85 -1.20 7.48
CA CYS A 2 -10.57 -0.53 7.20
C CYS A 2 -10.80 0.99 7.10
N GLU A 3 -10.52 1.73 8.18
CA GLU A 3 -10.60 3.20 8.20
C GLU A 3 -9.26 3.79 7.76
N LEU A 4 -9.23 4.43 6.58
CA LEU A 4 -8.02 5.05 6.02
C LEU A 4 -7.90 6.48 6.51
N PHE A 5 -6.82 6.80 7.22
CA PHE A 5 -6.55 8.16 7.67
C PHE A 5 -5.91 8.96 6.55
N ARG A 6 -6.49 10.12 6.24
CA ARG A 6 -5.87 11.10 5.35
C ARG A 6 -4.73 11.79 6.10
N PHE A 7 -3.63 11.99 5.40
CA PHE A 7 -2.49 12.77 5.85
C PHE A 7 -2.93 14.06 6.59
N PRO A 8 -2.51 14.28 7.85
CA PRO A 8 -2.88 15.47 8.61
C PRO A 8 -2.43 16.73 7.91
N SER A 9 -3.34 17.66 7.64
CA SER A 9 -3.02 18.92 6.97
C SER A 9 -1.92 19.71 7.68
N ARG A 10 -1.81 19.56 9.01
CA ARG A 10 -0.79 20.21 9.85
C ARG A 10 0.65 19.76 9.56
N LEU A 11 0.88 18.61 8.93
CA LEU A 11 2.24 18.13 8.61
C LEU A 11 2.64 18.46 7.17
N ARG A 12 1.72 19.02 6.38
CA ARG A 12 1.93 19.24 4.95
C ARG A 12 2.72 20.52 4.73
N GLY A 13 3.93 20.41 4.19
CA GLY A 13 4.76 21.57 3.79
C GLY A 13 5.56 22.22 4.91
N ILE A 14 5.64 21.60 6.09
CA ILE A 14 6.42 22.13 7.24
C ILE A 14 7.89 21.67 7.21
N GLY A 15 8.29 20.81 6.27
CA GLY A 15 9.64 20.24 6.25
C GLY A 15 9.88 19.24 7.39
N THR A 16 8.81 18.76 8.04
CA THR A 16 8.85 17.58 8.89
C THR A 16 9.38 16.43 8.04
N LYS A 17 10.50 15.82 8.47
CA LYS A 17 11.11 14.75 7.71
C LYS A 17 10.19 13.53 7.73
N ASP A 18 10.09 12.82 6.62
CA ASP A 18 9.24 11.65 6.47
C ASP A 18 9.35 10.60 7.60
N PRO A 19 10.54 10.35 8.21
CA PRO A 19 10.68 9.51 9.40
C PRO A 19 9.85 9.97 10.61
N ASP A 20 9.87 11.28 10.91
CA ASP A 20 9.16 11.83 12.07
C ASP A 20 7.64 11.70 11.88
N MET A 21 7.20 11.85 10.62
CA MET A 21 5.80 11.67 10.25
C MET A 21 5.36 10.20 10.33
N LEU A 22 6.17 9.26 9.82
CA LEU A 22 5.85 7.83 9.88
C LEU A 22 5.73 7.36 11.34
N ASN A 23 6.63 7.82 12.20
CA ASN A 23 6.59 7.57 13.64
C ASN A 23 5.35 8.16 14.33
N GLU A 24 4.77 9.25 13.82
CA GLU A 24 3.55 9.84 14.38
C GLU A 24 2.27 9.12 13.88
N LEU A 25 2.24 8.69 12.62
CA LEU A 25 1.02 8.18 11.97
C LEU A 25 0.79 6.69 12.21
N LEU A 26 1.83 5.86 12.17
CA LEU A 26 1.69 4.42 12.28
C LEU A 26 1.20 3.94 13.66
N PRO A 27 1.54 4.58 14.79
CA PRO A 27 0.96 4.25 16.10
C PRO A 27 -0.55 4.54 16.22
N MET A 28 -1.15 5.34 15.33
CA MET A 28 -2.58 5.67 15.38
C MET A 28 -3.51 4.51 14.99
N GLY A 29 -2.95 3.34 14.68
CA GLY A 29 -3.70 2.09 14.48
C GLY A 29 -4.44 1.99 13.15
N ASN A 30 -4.29 2.95 12.25
CA ASN A 30 -4.98 2.99 10.97
C ASN A 30 -4.00 3.01 9.80
N PRO A 31 -4.31 2.35 8.66
CA PRO A 31 -3.41 2.32 7.53
C PRO A 31 -3.19 3.72 6.94
N LEU A 32 -1.94 4.01 6.59
CA LEU A 32 -1.55 5.26 5.95
C LEU A 32 -1.87 5.21 4.45
N LEU A 33 -2.59 6.20 3.92
CA LEU A 33 -2.77 6.36 2.47
C LEU A 33 -1.89 7.49 1.94
N THR A 34 -1.01 7.19 0.99
CA THR A 34 -0.13 8.17 0.35
C THR A 34 -0.08 8.02 -1.17
N THR A 35 0.37 9.07 -1.86
CA THR A 35 0.80 9.03 -3.26
C THR A 35 2.30 9.14 -3.42
N ASP A 36 3.01 9.33 -2.30
CA ASP A 36 4.44 9.43 -2.27
C ASP A 36 5.05 8.03 -2.31
N ARG A 37 5.60 7.68 -3.47
CA ARG A 37 6.28 6.41 -3.66
C ARG A 37 7.64 6.40 -2.99
N ALA A 38 8.34 7.54 -2.97
CA ALA A 38 9.70 7.66 -2.44
C ALA A 38 9.74 7.34 -0.94
N LEU A 39 8.68 7.70 -0.21
CA LEU A 39 8.49 7.41 1.21
C LEU A 39 8.93 6.00 1.62
N ILE A 40 8.56 4.97 0.86
CA ILE A 40 8.93 3.60 1.21
C ILE A 40 10.36 3.29 0.81
N TYR A 41 10.78 3.67 -0.38
CA TYR A 41 12.10 3.28 -0.87
C TYR A 41 13.24 4.03 -0.16
N GLU A 42 12.98 5.26 0.28
CA GLU A 42 13.98 6.13 0.93
C GLU A 42 13.94 6.02 2.46
N HIS A 43 12.83 5.56 3.04
CA HIS A 43 12.62 5.54 4.49
C HIS A 43 12.02 4.22 5.02
N PHE A 44 12.22 3.08 4.33
CA PHE A 44 11.68 1.79 4.79
C PHE A 44 12.19 1.40 6.18
N ASP A 45 13.43 1.78 6.52
CA ASP A 45 14.10 1.54 7.79
C ASP A 45 13.40 2.19 8.98
N THR A 46 12.54 3.18 8.71
CA THR A 46 11.75 3.88 9.71
C THR A 46 10.35 3.32 9.87
N ILE A 47 9.96 2.37 9.02
CA ILE A 47 8.67 1.70 9.11
C ILE A 47 8.81 0.56 10.13
N PRO A 48 8.08 0.60 11.26
CA PRO A 48 8.13 -0.48 12.23
C PRO A 48 7.65 -1.78 11.59
N MET A 49 8.31 -2.88 11.94
CA MET A 49 7.98 -4.23 11.45
C MET A 49 6.51 -4.61 11.72
N LEU A 50 5.95 -4.11 12.83
CA LEU A 50 4.52 -4.11 13.08
C LEU A 50 3.91 -2.73 12.83
N HIS A 51 3.01 -2.65 11.84
CA HIS A 51 2.37 -1.40 11.47
C HIS A 51 0.94 -1.64 10.96
N PRO A 52 0.02 -0.64 11.04
CA PRO A 52 -1.37 -0.82 10.64
C PRO A 52 -1.58 -0.96 9.11
N GLY A 53 -0.50 -0.86 8.33
CA GLY A 53 -0.50 -0.93 6.87
C GLY A 53 -0.18 0.41 6.21
N ILE A 54 0.36 0.35 5.01
CA ILE A 54 0.59 1.52 4.16
C ILE A 54 0.03 1.22 2.78
N VAL A 55 -0.75 2.15 2.23
CA VAL A 55 -1.32 2.06 0.88
C VAL A 55 -0.77 3.20 0.05
N ILE A 56 -0.17 2.87 -1.08
CA ILE A 56 0.48 3.81 -1.98
C ILE A 56 -0.26 3.78 -3.30
N ILE A 57 -0.69 4.94 -3.77
CA ILE A 57 -1.21 5.09 -5.12
C ILE A 57 -0.16 5.80 -5.95
N SER A 58 0.39 5.11 -6.95
CA SER A 58 1.47 5.63 -7.78
C SER A 58 1.20 5.39 -9.26
N ASN A 59 1.94 6.09 -10.12
CA ASN A 59 2.01 5.70 -11.53
C ASN A 59 2.75 4.36 -11.66
N ALA A 60 2.45 3.60 -12.72
CA ALA A 60 3.31 2.50 -13.13
C ALA A 60 4.74 3.02 -13.38
N GLU A 61 5.76 2.17 -13.17
CA GLU A 61 7.17 2.58 -13.29
C GLU A 61 7.52 3.12 -14.68
N THR A 62 6.79 2.66 -15.69
CA THR A 62 6.93 3.08 -17.09
C THR A 62 6.39 4.49 -17.36
N ILE A 63 5.63 5.09 -16.43
CA ILE A 63 4.99 6.39 -16.60
C ILE A 63 5.71 7.44 -15.73
N LEU A 64 6.63 8.17 -16.36
CA LEU A 64 7.47 9.20 -15.71
C LEU A 64 6.76 10.55 -15.50
N ARG A 65 5.43 10.60 -15.58
CA ARG A 65 4.67 11.85 -15.44
C ARG A 65 4.25 12.07 -13.99
N THR A 66 3.99 13.32 -13.62
CA THR A 66 3.40 13.65 -12.32
C THR A 66 2.02 12.98 -12.17
N LEU A 67 1.79 12.33 -11.03
CA LEU A 67 0.52 11.72 -10.72
C LEU A 67 -0.51 12.80 -10.35
N THR A 68 -1.54 12.95 -11.17
CA THR A 68 -2.64 13.89 -10.92
C THR A 68 -3.75 13.27 -10.08
N ILE A 69 -4.53 14.12 -9.38
CA ILE A 69 -5.72 13.66 -8.62
C ILE A 69 -6.71 12.89 -9.53
N LYS A 70 -6.87 13.33 -10.79
CA LYS A 70 -7.74 12.63 -11.75
C LYS A 70 -7.24 11.20 -12.02
N GLN A 71 -5.93 11.01 -12.17
CA GLN A 71 -5.34 9.68 -12.34
C GLN A 71 -5.49 8.82 -11.08
N VAL A 72 -5.26 9.38 -9.89
CA VAL A 72 -5.50 8.70 -8.61
C VAL A 72 -6.93 8.16 -8.54
N GLN A 73 -7.92 8.98 -8.89
CA GLN A 73 -9.32 8.56 -8.91
C GLN A 73 -9.59 7.44 -9.90
N ILE A 74 -8.97 7.46 -11.09
CA ILE A 74 -9.10 6.40 -12.09
C ILE A 74 -8.50 5.09 -11.58
N ILE A 75 -7.29 5.14 -11.02
CA ILE A 75 -6.62 3.98 -10.42
C ILE A 75 -7.50 3.37 -9.32
N LEU A 76 -7.98 4.20 -8.40
CA LEU A 76 -8.84 3.76 -7.29
C LEU A 76 -10.16 3.16 -7.77
N ARG A 77 -10.80 3.72 -8.79
CA ARG A 77 -12.03 3.13 -9.35
C ARG A 77 -11.76 1.74 -9.92
N LYS A 78 -10.67 1.59 -10.69
CA LYS A 78 -10.27 0.30 -11.27
C LYS A 78 -10.00 -0.72 -10.16
N PHE A 79 -9.19 -0.34 -9.17
CA PHE A 79 -8.91 -1.15 -7.97
C PHE A 79 -10.19 -1.61 -7.27
N LYS A 80 -11.06 -0.69 -6.87
CA LYS A 80 -12.31 -1.01 -6.15
C LYS A 80 -13.27 -1.86 -6.98
N SER A 81 -13.27 -1.69 -8.30
CA SER A 81 -14.11 -2.49 -9.19
C SER A 81 -13.64 -3.94 -9.29
N GLY A 82 -12.32 -4.16 -9.33
CA GLY A 82 -11.70 -5.48 -9.45
C GLY A 82 -11.61 -6.21 -8.12
N PHE A 83 -11.27 -5.50 -7.03
CA PHE A 83 -11.08 -6.06 -5.71
C PHE A 83 -12.15 -5.56 -4.75
N ARG A 84 -13.37 -6.08 -4.87
CA ARG A 84 -14.54 -5.56 -4.11
C ARG A 84 -14.43 -5.77 -2.60
N GLN A 85 -13.79 -6.85 -2.17
CA GLN A 85 -13.65 -7.23 -0.76
C GLN A 85 -12.46 -6.56 -0.06
N TRP A 86 -11.77 -5.61 -0.71
CA TRP A 86 -10.59 -4.95 -0.15
C TRP A 86 -10.81 -4.34 1.25
N HIS A 87 -12.03 -3.89 1.54
CA HIS A 87 -12.42 -3.25 2.79
C HIS A 87 -12.66 -4.23 3.95
N GLU A 88 -12.77 -5.53 3.65
CA GLU A 88 -12.98 -6.63 4.61
C GLU A 88 -11.65 -7.17 5.15
N VAL A 89 -10.52 -6.74 4.58
CA VAL A 89 -9.20 -7.34 4.78
C VAL A 89 -8.31 -6.37 5.53
N SER A 90 -7.56 -6.89 6.50
CA SER A 90 -6.55 -6.10 7.20
C SER A 90 -5.39 -5.76 6.26
N CYS A 91 -4.92 -4.50 6.30
CA CYS A 91 -3.69 -4.08 5.65
C CYS A 91 -2.47 -4.17 6.59
N GLY A 92 -2.65 -4.70 7.81
CA GLY A 92 -1.60 -4.79 8.82
C GLY A 92 -0.33 -5.46 8.29
N ASN A 93 0.82 -4.90 8.67
CA ASN A 93 2.15 -5.34 8.30
C ASN A 93 2.35 -5.48 6.77
N SER A 94 1.57 -4.73 6.00
CA SER A 94 1.61 -4.77 4.54
C SER A 94 1.73 -3.38 3.97
N ILE A 95 2.58 -3.25 2.96
CA ILE A 95 2.74 -2.07 2.12
C ILE A 95 2.13 -2.43 0.77
N ILE A 96 0.99 -1.82 0.44
CA ILE A 96 0.21 -2.11 -0.75
C ILE A 96 0.42 -0.99 -1.77
N GLN A 97 1.08 -1.30 -2.88
CA GLN A 97 1.24 -0.38 -3.98
C GLN A 97 0.19 -0.64 -5.06
N ILE A 98 -0.57 0.38 -5.41
CA ILE A 98 -1.63 0.32 -6.43
C ILE A 98 -1.23 1.25 -7.57
N THR A 99 -1.16 0.71 -8.78
CA THR A 99 -0.85 1.46 -10.01
C THR A 99 -2.00 1.36 -11.01
N GLN A 100 -1.84 1.95 -12.20
CA GLN A 100 -2.80 1.74 -13.29
C GLN A 100 -2.93 0.26 -13.69
N ASP A 101 -1.84 -0.51 -13.53
CA ASP A 101 -1.67 -1.80 -14.19
C ASP A 101 -1.52 -2.96 -13.20
N SER A 102 -1.26 -2.67 -11.93
CA SER A 102 -1.06 -3.71 -10.92
C SER A 102 -1.46 -3.31 -9.49
N ILE A 103 -1.51 -4.32 -8.64
CA ILE A 103 -1.49 -4.25 -7.19
C ILE A 103 -0.27 -5.08 -6.75
N SER A 104 0.65 -4.48 -6.02
CA SER A 104 1.81 -5.17 -5.45
C SER A 104 1.76 -5.09 -3.93
N ILE A 105 2.13 -6.17 -3.25
CA ILE A 105 2.20 -6.24 -1.79
C ILE A 105 3.65 -6.46 -1.39
N PHE A 106 4.08 -5.66 -0.42
CA PHE A 106 5.38 -5.73 0.21
C PHE A 106 5.21 -5.78 1.73
N HIS A 107 6.29 -6.10 2.42
CA HIS A 107 6.45 -5.83 3.84
C HIS A 107 7.89 -5.37 4.11
N ALA A 108 8.07 -4.65 5.21
CA ALA A 108 9.39 -4.27 5.69
C ALA A 108 9.93 -5.38 6.61
N GLU A 109 11.19 -5.76 6.42
CA GLU A 109 12.02 -6.54 7.35
C GLU A 109 13.31 -5.75 7.62
N ASP A 110 14.08 -6.16 8.63
CA ASP A 110 15.29 -5.46 9.08
C ASP A 110 16.28 -5.16 7.94
N ASP A 111 16.36 -6.06 6.95
CA ASP A 111 17.29 -5.98 5.83
C ASP A 111 16.71 -5.35 4.55
N GLY A 112 15.44 -4.93 4.54
CA GLY A 112 14.86 -4.32 3.35
C GLY A 112 13.35 -4.40 3.17
N LEU A 113 12.91 -3.95 1.99
CA LEU A 113 11.55 -4.10 1.51
C LEU A 113 11.41 -5.42 0.72
N ILE A 114 10.64 -6.36 1.25
CA ILE A 114 10.43 -7.67 0.63
C ILE A 114 9.14 -7.67 -0.18
N HIS A 115 9.22 -8.12 -1.43
CA HIS A 115 8.07 -8.24 -2.33
C HIS A 115 7.37 -9.58 -2.14
N ASP A 116 6.16 -9.57 -1.57
CA ASP A 116 5.39 -10.79 -1.29
C ASP A 116 4.63 -11.32 -2.51
N GLY A 117 4.25 -10.42 -3.42
CA GLY A 117 3.52 -10.78 -4.62
C GLY A 117 2.83 -9.61 -5.30
N ALA A 118 2.41 -9.83 -6.54
CA ALA A 118 1.71 -8.85 -7.35
C ALA A 118 0.60 -9.49 -8.17
N CYS A 119 -0.40 -8.68 -8.49
CA CYS A 119 -1.47 -8.98 -9.42
C CYS A 119 -1.52 -7.89 -10.48
N TYR A 120 -1.69 -8.28 -11.74
CA TYR A 120 -1.79 -7.35 -12.86
C TYR A 120 -3.22 -7.32 -13.39
N TYR A 121 -3.70 -6.12 -13.69
CA TYR A 121 -4.98 -5.94 -14.39
C TYR A 121 -4.78 -6.30 -15.88
N LYS A 122 -4.67 -7.60 -16.21
CA LYS A 122 -4.67 -8.06 -17.61
C LYS A 122 -5.96 -7.61 -18.30
N LYS A 123 -5.84 -7.19 -19.56
CA LYS A 123 -6.97 -6.72 -20.38
C LYS A 123 -7.85 -7.86 -20.91
N ASP A 124 -7.31 -9.08 -21.04
CA ASP A 124 -7.91 -10.09 -21.93
C ASP A 124 -8.17 -11.49 -21.32
N GLU A 125 -7.91 -11.74 -20.03
CA GLU A 125 -8.18 -13.06 -19.41
C GLU A 125 -8.94 -12.93 -18.08
N VAL A 126 -10.27 -12.99 -18.17
CA VAL A 126 -11.21 -12.88 -17.03
C VAL A 126 -11.05 -14.02 -16.00
N SER A 127 -10.47 -15.16 -16.40
CA SER A 127 -10.26 -16.32 -15.51
C SER A 127 -9.12 -16.15 -14.51
N ASP A 128 -8.12 -15.30 -14.81
CA ASP A 128 -6.90 -15.15 -14.02
C ASP A 128 -7.12 -14.22 -12.80
N TRP A 129 -7.93 -13.17 -12.98
CA TRP A 129 -8.14 -12.12 -11.97
C TRP A 129 -8.70 -12.64 -10.63
N ARG A 130 -9.67 -13.58 -10.66
CA ARG A 130 -10.23 -14.15 -9.42
C ARG A 130 -9.20 -14.95 -8.64
N THR A 131 -8.33 -15.67 -9.35
CA THR A 131 -7.24 -16.43 -8.75
C THR A 131 -6.20 -15.47 -8.16
N SER A 132 -5.84 -14.42 -8.89
CA SER A 132 -4.91 -13.41 -8.40
C SER A 132 -5.44 -12.66 -7.17
N VAL A 133 -6.74 -12.32 -7.12
CA VAL A 133 -7.35 -11.69 -5.94
C VAL A 133 -7.32 -12.63 -4.73
N LYS A 134 -7.58 -13.93 -4.91
CA LYS A 134 -7.46 -14.91 -3.83
C LYS A 134 -6.02 -14.98 -3.30
N GLU A 135 -5.04 -14.88 -4.18
CA GLU A 135 -3.63 -14.88 -3.76
C GLU A 135 -3.27 -13.59 -3.00
N LEU A 136 -3.70 -12.42 -3.48
CA LEU A 136 -3.52 -11.17 -2.72
C LEU A 136 -4.15 -11.25 -1.33
N LEU A 137 -5.36 -11.79 -1.23
CA LEU A 137 -6.05 -12.01 0.05
C LEU A 137 -5.24 -12.92 0.98
N ARG A 138 -4.70 -14.01 0.44
CA ARG A 138 -3.86 -14.95 1.20
C ARG A 138 -2.60 -14.26 1.72
N ILE A 139 -1.94 -13.44 0.90
CA ILE A 139 -0.75 -12.67 1.29
C ILE A 139 -1.09 -11.67 2.39
N LEU A 140 -2.15 -10.86 2.23
CA LEU A 140 -2.56 -9.88 3.24
C LEU A 140 -2.91 -10.55 4.57
N CYS A 141 -3.64 -11.66 4.54
CA CYS A 141 -3.95 -12.44 5.74
C CYS A 141 -2.67 -12.99 6.39
N ARG A 142 -1.71 -13.50 5.62
CA ARG A 142 -0.42 -13.97 6.15
C ARG A 142 0.33 -12.84 6.85
N ASN A 143 0.47 -11.69 6.21
CA ASN A 143 1.21 -10.56 6.74
C ASN A 143 0.56 -9.99 8.01
N ALA A 144 -0.76 -9.84 8.02
CA ALA A 144 -1.50 -9.36 9.19
C ALA A 144 -1.36 -10.26 10.42
N ASN A 145 -1.03 -11.55 10.24
CA ASN A 145 -0.81 -12.52 11.32
C ASN A 145 0.69 -12.76 11.61
N ARG A 146 1.61 -11.98 11.04
CA ARG A 146 3.03 -12.08 11.39
C ARG A 146 3.23 -11.69 12.86
N CYS A 147 3.84 -12.60 13.62
CA CYS A 147 4.40 -12.29 14.93
C CYS A 147 5.83 -11.80 14.77
N LEU A 148 6.30 -10.95 15.68
CA LEU A 148 7.73 -10.66 15.81
C LEU A 148 8.46 -11.96 16.21
N PRO A 149 9.62 -12.29 15.62
CA PRO A 149 10.52 -13.27 16.22
C PRO A 149 10.94 -12.75 17.60
N GLU A 150 10.93 -13.66 18.60
CA GLU A 150 11.38 -13.38 19.98
C GLU A 150 12.86 -13.03 20.06
#